data_AF-A0A925ICG1-F1
#
_entry.id   AF-A0A925ICG1-F1
#
_cell.length_a   1.000
_cell.length_b   1.000
_cell.length_c   1.000
_cell.angle_alpha   90.00
_cell.angle_beta   90.00
_cell.angle_gamma   90.00
#
_symmetry.space_group_name_H-M   'P 1'
#
loop_
_entity.id
_entity.type
_entity.pdbx_description
1 polymer ?
#
loop_
_entity_poly.entity_id
_entity_poly.type
_entity_poly.pdbx_seq_one_letter_code
_entity_poly.pdbx_strand_id
1 'polypeptide(L)'
;MIARLERILLKLAQQHAPHLVTPNWAGSVDPTRHIQEMARKLAAYNMLVLVGDIAGLAESEKDDAVRDWIKEVGKFYNLLAHGLFPSISKISAYYADDNMPPVVIINGQATPVVTIMAGFVNPYLAVRQPQRLISDLELRGLMNIVLDELEAEDLPRAAYNQLQEGGAMILKKLLESRVRHVSVTTFDRPILSDIQNVPGITKPPPTPGKLPEQEKLKYDLQRLPEDKSPQTPTEEMFKVELPIGKTRPLPPIPRPPDKGR
;
A
#
# COMPACT_ATOMS: atom_id res chain seq x y z
N MET A 1 -0.89 16.88 5.09
CA MET A 1 -0.30 15.63 4.53
C MET A 1 -0.10 15.71 3.02
N ILE A 2 -1.07 16.28 2.30
CA ILE A 2 -1.11 16.35 0.83
C ILE A 2 0.17 16.97 0.24
N ALA A 3 0.58 18.16 0.68
CA ALA A 3 1.79 18.82 0.18
C ALA A 3 3.07 18.00 0.43
N ARG A 4 3.14 17.27 1.55
CA ARG A 4 4.27 16.37 1.86
C ARG A 4 4.31 15.19 0.87
N LEU A 5 3.19 14.53 0.62
CA LEU A 5 3.11 13.42 -0.34
C LEU A 5 3.39 13.87 -1.77
N GLU A 6 2.85 15.00 -2.18
CA GLU A 6 3.10 15.56 -3.50
C GLU A 6 4.60 15.79 -3.73
N ARG A 7 5.29 16.37 -2.74
CA ARG A 7 6.75 16.54 -2.75
C ARG A 7 7.50 15.20 -2.79
N ILE A 8 7.09 14.23 -1.98
CA ILE A 8 7.69 12.87 -1.98
C ILE A 8 7.57 12.25 -3.37
N LEU A 9 6.36 12.24 -3.94
CA LEU A 9 6.08 11.67 -5.25
C LEU A 9 6.83 12.39 -6.37
N LEU A 10 6.90 13.73 -6.31
CA LEU A 10 7.65 14.52 -7.28
C LEU A 10 9.13 14.15 -7.28
N LYS A 11 9.76 14.09 -6.10
CA LYS A 11 11.17 13.71 -5.97
C LYS A 11 11.42 12.28 -6.41
N LEU A 12 10.50 11.37 -6.08
CA LEU A 12 10.57 9.97 -6.50
C LEU A 12 10.47 9.83 -8.03
N ALA A 13 9.56 10.58 -8.64
CA ALA A 13 9.42 10.64 -10.10
C ALA A 13 10.67 11.24 -10.76
N GLN A 14 11.24 12.32 -10.22
CA GLN A 14 12.48 12.90 -10.74
C GLN A 14 13.63 11.89 -10.75
N GLN A 15 13.73 11.02 -9.74
CA GLN A 15 14.79 10.01 -9.63
C GLN A 15 14.57 8.79 -10.52
N HIS A 16 13.34 8.29 -10.61
CA HIS A 16 13.06 6.98 -11.23
C HIS A 16 12.30 7.05 -12.55
N ALA A 17 11.55 8.12 -12.79
CA ALA A 17 10.67 8.27 -13.95
C ALA A 17 10.51 9.76 -14.33
N PRO A 18 11.59 10.46 -14.73
CA PRO A 18 11.60 11.91 -14.85
C PRO A 18 10.60 12.45 -15.88
N HIS A 19 10.26 11.65 -16.88
CA HIS A 19 9.25 11.98 -17.90
C HIS A 19 7.81 12.05 -17.34
N LEU A 20 7.55 11.55 -16.11
CA LEU A 20 6.27 11.72 -15.43
C LEU A 20 6.09 13.12 -14.84
N VAL A 21 7.17 13.88 -14.69
CA VAL A 21 7.17 15.22 -14.08
C VAL A 21 6.84 16.26 -15.15
N THR A 22 5.59 16.70 -15.17
CA THR A 22 5.14 17.77 -16.08
C THR A 22 5.28 19.16 -15.42
N PRO A 23 5.49 20.24 -16.18
CA PRO A 23 5.61 21.61 -15.65
C PRO A 23 4.44 22.05 -14.76
N ASN A 24 3.23 21.53 -15.00
CA ASN A 24 2.01 21.85 -14.25
C ASN A 24 1.68 20.83 -13.14
N TRP A 25 2.69 20.12 -12.63
CA TRP A 25 2.50 19.14 -11.56
C TRP A 25 2.01 19.81 -10.27
N ALA A 26 2.62 20.94 -9.88
CA ALA A 26 2.22 21.66 -8.67
C ALA A 26 0.96 22.50 -8.91
N GLY A 27 -0.03 22.40 -8.02
CA GLY A 27 -1.22 23.25 -8.05
C GLY A 27 -2.44 22.70 -8.80
N SER A 28 -2.59 21.37 -8.88
CA SER A 28 -3.81 20.73 -9.39
C SER A 28 -5.07 21.21 -8.64
N VAL A 29 -6.17 21.37 -9.38
CA VAL A 29 -7.51 21.68 -8.84
C VAL A 29 -8.00 20.57 -7.89
N ASP A 30 -7.53 19.34 -8.10
CA ASP A 30 -7.72 18.20 -7.19
C ASP A 30 -6.36 17.58 -6.84
N PRO A 31 -5.73 18.03 -5.74
CA PRO A 31 -4.44 17.50 -5.29
C PRO A 31 -4.49 16.02 -4.92
N THR A 32 -5.64 15.53 -4.43
CA THR A 32 -5.76 14.13 -3.96
C THR A 32 -5.73 13.18 -5.16
N ARG A 33 -6.54 13.46 -6.17
CA ARG A 33 -6.54 12.68 -7.41
C ARG A 33 -5.17 12.72 -8.09
N HIS A 34 -4.51 13.87 -8.08
CA HIS A 34 -3.19 14.01 -8.69
C HIS A 34 -2.13 13.13 -8.00
N ILE A 35 -2.11 13.14 -6.66
CA ILE A 35 -1.28 12.24 -5.85
C ILE A 35 -1.56 10.77 -6.20
N GLN A 36 -2.84 10.40 -6.33
CA GLN A 36 -3.23 9.03 -6.66
C GLN A 36 -2.76 8.60 -8.05
N GLU A 37 -2.93 9.45 -9.05
CA GLU A 37 -2.51 9.18 -10.42
C GLU A 37 -0.99 8.99 -10.52
N MET A 38 -0.19 9.81 -9.82
CA MET A 38 1.27 9.65 -9.84
C MET A 38 1.75 8.47 -9.01
N ALA A 39 1.20 8.23 -7.83
CA ALA A 39 1.51 7.02 -7.08
C ALA A 39 1.21 5.75 -7.90
N ARG A 40 0.11 5.76 -8.66
CA ARG A 40 -0.24 4.66 -9.58
C ARG A 40 0.72 4.54 -10.76
N LYS A 41 1.11 5.67 -11.39
CA LYS A 41 2.08 5.70 -12.50
C LYS A 41 3.47 5.22 -12.06
N LEU A 42 3.91 5.61 -10.87
CA LEU A 42 5.19 5.19 -10.28
C LEU A 42 5.27 3.67 -10.06
N ALA A 43 4.14 2.99 -9.85
CA ALA A 43 4.10 1.53 -9.75
C ALA A 43 4.57 0.83 -11.04
N ALA A 44 4.32 1.45 -12.21
CA ALA A 44 4.86 0.97 -13.50
C ALA A 44 6.39 1.14 -13.62
N TYR A 45 7.01 1.85 -12.68
CA TYR A 45 8.46 2.06 -12.56
C TYR A 45 9.03 1.39 -11.31
N ASN A 46 8.43 0.28 -10.87
CA ASN A 46 8.85 -0.53 -9.71
C ASN A 46 8.65 0.13 -8.34
N MET A 47 8.01 1.30 -8.27
CA MET A 47 7.89 2.07 -7.04
C MET A 47 6.47 2.00 -6.48
N LEU A 48 6.30 1.32 -5.34
CA LEU A 48 5.05 1.28 -4.59
C LEU A 48 5.12 2.25 -3.41
N VAL A 49 4.12 3.13 -3.29
CA VAL A 49 4.04 4.12 -2.21
C VAL A 49 2.98 3.69 -1.20
N LEU A 50 3.37 3.62 0.06
CA LEU A 50 2.54 3.21 1.19
C LEU A 50 2.49 4.31 2.24
N VAL A 51 1.31 4.53 2.81
CA VAL A 51 1.11 5.46 3.93
C VAL A 51 0.43 4.70 5.06
N GLY A 52 1.03 4.75 6.25
CA GLY A 52 0.51 4.09 7.44
C GLY A 52 -0.02 5.10 8.45
N ASP A 53 -1.26 4.93 8.90
CA ASP A 53 -1.81 5.68 10.04
C ASP A 53 -1.58 4.89 11.34
N ILE A 54 -0.97 5.57 12.31
CA ILE A 54 -0.56 5.03 13.62
C ILE A 54 -0.98 5.95 14.77
N ALA A 55 -1.97 6.83 14.54
CA ALA A 55 -2.43 7.81 15.51
C ALA A 55 -2.97 7.17 16.82
N GLY A 56 -3.37 5.89 16.78
CA GLY A 56 -3.87 5.14 17.93
C GLY A 56 -2.82 4.39 18.75
N LEU A 57 -1.54 4.45 18.38
CA LEU A 57 -0.47 3.67 19.02
C LEU A 57 0.35 4.52 20.00
N ALA A 58 0.78 3.90 21.10
CA ALA A 58 1.73 4.51 22.02
C ALA A 58 3.08 4.73 21.33
N GLU A 59 3.81 5.80 21.68
CA GLU A 59 5.09 6.15 21.02
C GLU A 59 6.10 4.99 21.03
N SER A 60 6.16 4.22 22.12
CA SER A 60 7.06 3.07 22.26
C SER A 60 6.73 1.90 21.33
N GLU A 61 5.53 1.85 20.77
CA GLU A 61 5.04 0.72 19.96
C GLU A 61 5.06 0.99 18.46
N LYS A 62 5.21 2.27 18.06
CA LYS A 62 5.11 2.70 16.66
C LYS A 62 6.16 2.02 15.78
N ASP A 63 7.41 1.97 16.24
CA ASP A 63 8.54 1.39 15.50
C ASP A 63 8.32 -0.08 15.18
N ASP A 64 7.87 -0.85 16.16
CA ASP A 64 7.62 -2.27 15.98
C ASP A 64 6.35 -2.51 15.15
N ALA A 65 5.30 -1.69 15.32
CA ALA A 65 4.10 -1.80 14.51
C ALA A 65 4.37 -1.53 13.01
N VAL A 66 5.12 -0.47 12.68
CA VAL A 66 5.49 -0.17 11.29
C VAL A 66 6.40 -1.25 10.71
N ARG A 67 7.29 -1.82 11.52
CA ARG A 67 8.14 -2.95 11.11
C ARG A 67 7.36 -4.17 10.72
N ASP A 68 6.46 -4.61 11.59
CA ASP A 68 5.64 -5.78 11.36
C ASP A 68 4.77 -5.57 10.12
N TRP A 69 4.20 -4.37 9.98
CA TRP A 69 3.44 -3.99 8.80
C TRP A 69 4.25 -4.11 7.51
N ILE A 70 5.41 -3.45 7.40
CA ILE A 70 6.25 -3.50 6.20
C ILE A 70 6.79 -4.90 5.93
N LYS A 71 7.07 -5.68 6.98
CA LYS A 71 7.48 -7.08 6.84
C LYS A 71 6.38 -7.94 6.22
N GLU A 72 5.12 -7.77 6.62
CA GLU A 72 4.00 -8.49 6.01
C GLU A 72 3.76 -8.05 4.56
N VAL A 73 3.89 -6.75 4.25
CA VAL A 73 3.81 -6.28 2.86
C VAL A 73 4.92 -6.90 2.01
N GLY A 74 6.15 -6.93 2.53
CA GLY A 74 7.28 -7.55 1.86
C GLY A 74 7.14 -9.06 1.70
N LYS A 75 6.52 -9.77 2.66
CA LYS A 75 6.18 -11.20 2.52
C LYS A 75 5.17 -11.41 1.40
N PHE A 76 4.15 -10.56 1.30
CA PHE A 76 3.15 -10.64 0.24
C PHE A 76 3.80 -10.49 -1.15
N TYR A 77 4.60 -9.43 -1.32
CA TYR A 77 5.36 -9.22 -2.56
C TYR A 77 6.25 -10.43 -2.87
N ASN A 78 7.03 -10.91 -1.89
CA ASN A 78 7.96 -12.01 -2.11
C ASN A 78 7.24 -13.32 -2.47
N LEU A 79 6.07 -13.59 -1.89
CA LEU A 79 5.27 -14.76 -2.25
C LEU A 79 4.92 -14.76 -3.74
N LEU A 80 4.39 -13.65 -4.24
CA LEU A 80 4.02 -13.51 -5.65
C LEU A 80 5.25 -13.47 -6.56
N ALA A 81 6.24 -12.65 -6.21
CA ALA A 81 7.43 -12.45 -7.04
C ALA A 81 8.27 -13.73 -7.15
N HIS A 82 8.45 -14.52 -6.09
CA HIS A 82 9.17 -15.80 -6.20
C HIS A 82 8.34 -16.88 -6.90
N GLY A 83 7.02 -16.87 -6.73
CA GLY A 83 6.13 -17.85 -7.36
C GLY A 83 6.00 -17.67 -8.87
N LEU A 84 5.96 -16.42 -9.34
CA LEU A 84 5.64 -16.07 -10.73
C LEU A 84 6.84 -15.49 -11.50
N PHE A 85 7.74 -14.78 -10.83
CA PHE A 85 8.83 -14.03 -11.45
C PHE A 85 10.18 -14.31 -10.76
N PRO A 86 10.62 -15.59 -10.64
CA PRO A 86 11.75 -15.97 -9.80
C PRO A 86 13.08 -15.31 -10.20
N SER A 87 13.23 -14.87 -11.45
CA SER A 87 14.43 -14.17 -11.93
C SER A 87 14.53 -12.71 -11.51
N ILE A 88 13.42 -12.09 -11.08
CA ILE A 88 13.30 -10.66 -10.76
C ILE A 88 12.57 -10.42 -9.44
N SER A 89 12.90 -11.20 -8.41
CA SER A 89 12.16 -11.20 -7.14
C SER A 89 12.72 -10.26 -6.05
N LYS A 90 13.77 -9.48 -6.32
CA LYS A 90 14.36 -8.61 -5.29
C LYS A 90 13.41 -7.49 -4.90
N ILE A 91 13.50 -7.10 -3.64
CA ILE A 91 12.71 -6.01 -3.05
C ILE A 91 13.57 -5.24 -2.05
N SER A 92 13.35 -3.94 -2.00
CA SER A 92 13.90 -3.03 -0.99
C SER A 92 12.79 -2.09 -0.53
N ALA A 93 12.90 -1.58 0.69
CA ALA A 93 11.97 -0.60 1.22
C ALA A 93 12.70 0.52 1.95
N TYR A 94 12.14 1.73 1.90
CA TYR A 94 12.75 2.93 2.46
C TYR A 94 11.68 3.80 3.09
N TYR A 95 12.00 4.47 4.20
CA TYR A 95 11.19 5.63 4.61
C TYR A 95 11.40 6.77 3.61
N ALA A 96 10.32 7.45 3.26
CA ALA A 96 10.40 8.58 2.33
C ALA A 96 11.08 9.80 2.97
N ASP A 97 10.82 10.04 4.25
CA ASP A 97 11.43 11.09 5.06
C ASP A 97 11.25 10.75 6.56
N ASP A 98 11.66 11.69 7.41
CA ASP A 98 11.70 11.55 8.85
C ASP A 98 10.43 12.04 9.58
N ASN A 99 9.30 12.10 8.87
CA ASN A 99 8.06 12.69 9.38
C ASN A 99 6.95 11.66 9.61
N MET A 100 5.99 12.02 10.47
CA MET A 100 4.80 11.21 10.78
C MET A 100 3.54 11.80 10.14
N PRO A 101 2.59 10.99 9.65
CA PRO A 101 2.59 9.52 9.57
C PRO A 101 3.68 8.96 8.64
N PRO A 102 4.13 7.71 8.81
CA PRO A 102 5.17 7.12 7.98
C PRO A 102 4.72 6.98 6.53
N VAL A 103 5.57 7.43 5.62
CA VAL A 103 5.47 7.16 4.19
C VAL A 103 6.59 6.20 3.83
N VAL A 104 6.25 5.02 3.32
CA VAL A 104 7.21 3.98 2.95
C VAL A 104 7.17 3.77 1.45
N ILE A 105 8.35 3.72 0.86
CA ILE A 105 8.55 3.42 -0.55
C ILE A 105 9.09 2.00 -0.65
N ILE A 106 8.41 1.16 -1.42
CA ILE A 106 8.91 -0.16 -1.79
C ILE A 106 9.39 -0.10 -3.23
N ASN A 107 10.62 -0.54 -3.47
CA ASN A 107 11.18 -0.76 -4.80
C ASN A 107 11.30 -2.27 -5.04
N GLY A 108 10.41 -2.81 -5.87
CA GLY A 108 10.32 -4.22 -6.22
C GLY A 108 10.67 -4.47 -7.69
N GLN A 109 11.60 -5.39 -7.98
CA GLN A 109 12.04 -5.69 -9.35
C GLN A 109 10.94 -6.29 -10.26
N ALA A 110 9.97 -7.01 -9.68
CA ALA A 110 8.84 -7.56 -10.41
C ALA A 110 7.75 -6.49 -10.58
N THR A 111 7.88 -5.67 -11.63
CA THR A 111 6.94 -4.59 -11.96
C THR A 111 5.47 -5.03 -11.98
N PRO A 112 5.11 -6.21 -12.54
CA PRO A 112 3.71 -6.67 -12.51
C PRO A 112 3.17 -6.81 -11.09
N VAL A 113 3.95 -7.35 -10.15
CA VAL A 113 3.53 -7.49 -8.75
C VAL A 113 3.35 -6.12 -8.08
N VAL A 114 4.28 -5.18 -8.29
CA VAL A 114 4.18 -3.80 -7.78
C VAL A 114 2.90 -3.12 -8.30
N THR A 115 2.64 -3.28 -9.60
CA THR A 115 1.48 -2.72 -10.30
C THR A 115 0.17 -3.26 -9.71
N ILE A 116 0.08 -4.58 -9.51
CA ILE A 116 -1.11 -5.21 -8.92
C ILE A 116 -1.30 -4.83 -7.45
N MET A 117 -0.21 -4.73 -6.69
CA MET A 117 -0.29 -4.25 -5.32
C MET A 117 -0.84 -2.81 -5.24
N ALA A 118 -0.40 -1.93 -6.15
CA ALA A 118 -0.88 -0.56 -6.24
C ALA A 118 -2.36 -0.46 -6.68
N GLY A 119 -2.77 -1.27 -7.66
CA GLY A 119 -4.10 -1.19 -8.29
C GLY A 119 -5.19 -2.01 -7.61
N PHE A 120 -4.85 -3.01 -6.80
CA PHE A 120 -5.83 -3.94 -6.22
C PHE A 120 -5.65 -4.13 -4.72
N VAL A 121 -4.43 -4.46 -4.28
CA VAL A 121 -4.19 -4.89 -2.90
C VAL A 121 -4.23 -3.72 -1.91
N ASN A 122 -3.44 -2.68 -2.15
CA ASN A 122 -3.39 -1.50 -1.28
C ASN A 122 -4.75 -0.80 -1.13
N PRO A 123 -5.49 -0.48 -2.22
CA PRO A 123 -6.81 0.10 -2.08
C PRO A 123 -7.77 -0.84 -1.34
N TYR A 124 -7.70 -2.15 -1.56
CA TYR A 124 -8.49 -3.12 -0.81
C TYR A 124 -8.20 -3.08 0.70
N LEU A 125 -6.92 -3.13 1.09
CA LEU A 125 -6.52 -3.09 2.50
C LEU A 125 -7.01 -1.81 3.17
N ALA A 126 -6.86 -0.64 2.52
CA ALA A 126 -7.32 0.63 3.07
C ALA A 126 -8.84 0.68 3.28
N VAL A 127 -9.62 0.11 2.35
CA VAL A 127 -11.09 0.09 2.42
C VAL A 127 -11.61 -0.91 3.43
N ARG A 128 -11.01 -2.10 3.48
CA ARG A 128 -11.51 -3.21 4.29
C ARG A 128 -10.97 -3.23 5.71
N GLN A 129 -9.77 -2.72 5.99
CA GLN A 129 -9.19 -2.76 7.34
C GLN A 129 -10.08 -2.12 8.44
N PRO A 130 -10.83 -1.03 8.20
CA PRO A 130 -11.80 -0.51 9.18
C PRO A 130 -12.99 -1.45 9.43
N GLN A 131 -13.26 -2.37 8.51
CA GLN A 131 -14.37 -3.32 8.55
C GLN A 131 -13.90 -4.60 9.27
N ARG A 132 -14.35 -4.80 10.50
CA ARG A 132 -13.81 -5.85 11.40
C ARG A 132 -14.13 -7.30 11.01
N LEU A 133 -14.99 -7.53 10.03
CA LEU A 133 -15.44 -8.87 9.62
C LEU A 133 -15.15 -9.09 8.14
N ILE A 134 -14.01 -9.71 7.84
CA ILE A 134 -13.61 -10.07 6.49
C ILE A 134 -13.50 -11.60 6.45
N SER A 135 -14.24 -12.23 5.54
CA SER A 135 -14.25 -13.69 5.44
C SER A 135 -13.01 -14.20 4.70
N ASP A 136 -12.54 -15.40 5.06
CA ASP A 136 -11.42 -16.03 4.34
C ASP A 136 -11.76 -16.28 2.85
N LEU A 137 -13.05 -16.49 2.54
CA LEU A 137 -13.53 -16.64 1.16
C LEU A 137 -13.37 -15.34 0.36
N GLU A 138 -13.61 -14.19 0.97
CA GLU A 138 -13.38 -12.88 0.36
C GLU A 138 -11.91 -12.68 0.00
N LEU A 139 -11.00 -13.02 0.92
CA LEU A 139 -9.56 -12.91 0.70
C LEU A 139 -9.06 -13.86 -0.40
N ARG A 140 -9.62 -15.08 -0.46
CA ARG A 140 -9.36 -16.01 -1.57
C ARG A 140 -9.89 -15.48 -2.91
N GLY A 141 -11.05 -14.83 -2.90
CA GLY A 141 -11.62 -14.15 -4.07
C GLY A 141 -10.74 -13.02 -4.59
N LEU A 142 -10.22 -12.17 -3.69
CA LEU A 142 -9.23 -11.15 -4.05
C LEU A 142 -7.95 -11.79 -4.62
N MET A 143 -7.46 -12.88 -4.01
CA MET A 143 -6.28 -13.57 -4.50
C MET A 143 -6.47 -14.17 -5.89
N ASN A 144 -7.66 -14.68 -6.23
CA ASN A 144 -7.95 -15.10 -7.60
C ASN A 144 -7.83 -13.94 -8.57
N ILE A 145 -8.47 -12.80 -8.27
CA ILE A 145 -8.35 -11.60 -9.11
C ILE A 145 -6.88 -11.19 -9.28
N VAL A 146 -6.10 -11.19 -8.20
CA VAL A 146 -4.66 -10.87 -8.24
C VAL A 146 -3.89 -11.84 -9.12
N LEU A 147 -4.16 -13.15 -9.02
CA LEU A 147 -3.48 -14.18 -9.80
C LEU A 147 -3.90 -14.15 -11.28
N ASP A 148 -5.17 -13.91 -11.57
CA ASP A 148 -5.70 -13.74 -12.93
C ASP A 148 -5.05 -12.54 -13.62
N GLU A 149 -4.94 -11.39 -12.93
CA GLU A 149 -4.27 -10.19 -13.45
C GLU A 149 -2.76 -10.34 -13.61
N LEU A 150 -2.16 -11.30 -12.91
CA LEU A 150 -0.76 -11.68 -13.08
C LEU A 150 -0.59 -12.81 -14.11
N GLU A 151 -1.65 -13.18 -14.83
CA GLU A 151 -1.67 -14.24 -15.84
C GLU A 151 -1.16 -15.58 -15.31
N ALA A 152 -1.48 -15.90 -14.05
CA ALA A 152 -0.97 -17.09 -13.35
C ALA A 152 -1.70 -18.40 -13.70
N GLU A 153 -2.55 -18.41 -14.74
CA GLU A 153 -3.41 -19.54 -15.12
C GLU A 153 -2.62 -20.79 -15.53
N ASP A 154 -1.42 -20.60 -16.10
CA ASP A 154 -0.53 -21.68 -16.55
C ASP A 154 0.20 -22.39 -15.41
N LEU A 155 0.07 -21.91 -14.17
CA LEU A 155 0.71 -22.57 -13.03
C LEU A 155 0.11 -23.95 -12.75
N PRO A 156 0.94 -24.93 -12.32
CA PRO A 156 0.43 -26.17 -11.77
C PRO A 156 -0.56 -25.87 -10.62
N ARG A 157 -1.70 -26.58 -10.62
CA ARG A 157 -2.78 -26.35 -9.65
C ARG A 157 -2.33 -26.29 -8.19
N ALA A 158 -1.34 -27.11 -7.81
CA ALA A 158 -0.78 -27.09 -6.46
C ALA A 158 -0.05 -25.77 -6.14
N ALA A 159 0.73 -25.24 -7.09
CA ALA A 159 1.43 -23.96 -6.95
C ALA A 159 0.44 -22.79 -6.93
N TYR A 160 -0.58 -22.81 -7.81
CA TYR A 160 -1.65 -21.83 -7.82
C TYR A 160 -2.37 -21.77 -6.46
N ASN A 161 -2.82 -22.92 -5.95
CA ASN A 161 -3.49 -23.01 -4.64
C ASN A 161 -2.58 -22.52 -3.50
N GLN A 162 -1.29 -22.83 -3.55
CA GLN A 162 -0.33 -22.37 -2.54
C GLN A 162 -0.20 -20.85 -2.54
N LEU A 163 -0.13 -20.21 -3.72
CA LEU A 163 -0.10 -18.74 -3.82
C LEU A 163 -1.41 -18.13 -3.33
N GLN A 164 -2.55 -18.72 -3.70
CA GLN A 164 -3.86 -18.25 -3.28
C GLN A 164 -4.03 -18.30 -1.76
N GLU A 165 -3.78 -19.46 -1.13
CA GLU A 165 -3.95 -19.66 0.30
C GLU A 165 -2.91 -18.88 1.11
N GLY A 166 -1.65 -18.91 0.67
CA GLY A 166 -0.56 -18.16 1.29
C GLY A 166 -0.81 -16.66 1.22
N GLY A 167 -1.27 -16.17 0.07
CA GLY A 167 -1.59 -14.76 -0.14
C GLY A 167 -2.76 -14.32 0.73
N ALA A 168 -3.85 -15.08 0.76
CA ALA A 168 -5.01 -14.80 1.60
C ALA A 168 -4.64 -14.72 3.08
N MET A 169 -3.79 -15.63 3.56
CA MET A 169 -3.30 -15.61 4.95
C MET A 169 -2.46 -14.36 5.26
N ILE A 170 -1.60 -13.91 4.34
CA ILE A 170 -0.81 -12.68 4.55
C ILE A 170 -1.71 -11.45 4.50
N LEU A 171 -2.67 -11.40 3.58
CA LEU A 171 -3.65 -10.31 3.52
C LEU A 171 -4.47 -10.19 4.81
N LYS A 172 -4.86 -11.32 5.40
CA LYS A 172 -5.52 -11.35 6.71
C LYS A 172 -4.67 -10.69 7.79
N LYS A 173 -3.38 -11.03 7.87
CA LYS A 173 -2.43 -10.40 8.80
C LYS A 173 -2.26 -8.91 8.56
N LEU A 174 -2.24 -8.48 7.30
CA LEU A 174 -2.18 -7.07 6.93
C LEU A 174 -3.44 -6.29 7.35
N LEU A 175 -4.61 -6.91 7.26
CA LEU A 175 -5.88 -6.34 7.74
C LEU A 175 -5.95 -6.30 9.27
N GLU A 176 -5.36 -7.26 9.95
CA GLU A 176 -5.25 -7.31 11.41
C GLU A 176 -4.10 -6.43 11.96
N SER A 177 -3.31 -5.81 11.08
CA SER A 177 -2.20 -4.93 11.44
C SER A 177 -2.65 -3.76 12.31
N ARG A 178 -1.80 -3.40 13.28
CA ARG A 178 -1.94 -2.18 14.10
C ARG A 178 -1.76 -0.89 13.31
N VAL A 179 -1.02 -0.96 12.20
CA VAL A 179 -0.87 0.17 11.27
C VAL A 179 -2.02 0.13 10.28
N ARG A 180 -2.79 1.22 10.21
CA ARG A 180 -3.89 1.34 9.27
C ARG A 180 -3.36 1.79 7.91
N HIS A 181 -3.71 1.06 6.86
CA HIS A 181 -3.39 1.46 5.49
C HIS A 181 -4.18 2.70 5.12
N VAL A 182 -3.47 3.71 4.63
CA VAL A 182 -4.08 4.87 3.99
C VAL A 182 -3.87 4.73 2.50
N SER A 183 -4.98 4.65 1.76
CA SER A 183 -4.95 4.50 0.31
C SER A 183 -4.34 5.75 -0.32
N VAL A 184 -3.24 5.54 -1.05
CA VAL A 184 -2.58 6.52 -1.91
C VAL A 184 -2.89 6.24 -3.38
N THR A 185 -3.60 5.15 -3.69
CA THR A 185 -3.99 4.72 -5.03
C THR A 185 -5.45 4.29 -5.04
N THR A 186 -6.07 4.31 -6.22
CA THR A 186 -7.44 3.82 -6.43
C THR A 186 -7.44 2.41 -7.02
N PHE A 187 -8.59 1.75 -6.99
CA PHE A 187 -8.74 0.49 -7.71
C PHE A 187 -8.62 0.70 -9.22
N ASP A 188 -7.94 -0.22 -9.91
CA ASP A 188 -7.87 -0.23 -11.37
C ASP A 188 -9.22 -0.64 -12.02
N ARG A 189 -9.98 -1.51 -11.34
CA ARG A 189 -11.35 -1.92 -11.70
C ARG A 189 -12.22 -2.17 -10.46
N PRO A 190 -13.56 -2.12 -10.55
CA PRO A 190 -14.45 -2.21 -9.38
C PRO A 190 -14.55 -3.64 -8.78
N ILE A 191 -13.46 -4.15 -8.22
CA ILE A 191 -13.35 -5.54 -7.75
C ILE A 191 -14.20 -5.86 -6.52
N LEU A 192 -14.58 -4.86 -5.71
CA LEU A 192 -15.33 -5.12 -4.48
C LEU A 192 -16.68 -5.76 -4.76
N SER A 193 -17.32 -5.39 -5.88
CA SER A 193 -18.55 -6.02 -6.34
C SER A 193 -18.30 -7.43 -6.85
N ASP A 194 -17.19 -7.65 -7.57
CA ASP A 194 -16.83 -8.96 -8.13
C ASP A 194 -16.56 -9.99 -7.03
N ILE A 195 -15.82 -9.59 -5.98
CA ILE A 195 -15.50 -10.46 -4.85
C ILE A 195 -16.77 -10.81 -4.05
N GLN A 196 -17.73 -9.88 -3.91
CA GLN A 196 -18.98 -10.12 -3.20
C GLN A 196 -19.98 -11.01 -3.96
N ASN A 197 -19.76 -11.23 -5.26
CA ASN A 197 -20.61 -12.06 -6.10
C ASN A 197 -20.07 -13.50 -6.26
N VAL A 198 -19.01 -13.87 -5.52
CA VAL A 198 -18.52 -15.26 -5.48
C VAL A 198 -19.61 -16.17 -4.85
N PRO A 199 -20.02 -17.27 -5.52
CA PRO A 199 -21.02 -18.20 -4.99
C PRO A 199 -20.63 -18.72 -3.61
N GLY A 200 -21.50 -18.54 -2.60
CA GLY A 200 -21.28 -19.00 -1.22
C GLY A 200 -21.00 -17.90 -0.19
N ILE A 201 -20.80 -16.64 -0.61
CA ILE A 201 -20.81 -15.50 0.32
C ILE A 201 -22.25 -15.06 0.55
N THR A 202 -22.83 -15.43 1.68
CA THR A 202 -24.14 -14.91 2.10
C THR A 202 -24.02 -13.43 2.41
N LYS A 203 -24.60 -12.58 1.55
CA LYS A 203 -24.76 -11.15 1.82
C LYS A 203 -25.52 -11.00 3.15
N PRO A 204 -25.05 -10.21 4.13
CA PRO A 204 -25.92 -9.79 5.22
C PRO A 204 -27.16 -9.12 4.60
N PRO A 205 -28.37 -9.33 5.15
CA PRO A 205 -29.60 -8.84 4.54
C PRO A 205 -29.50 -7.33 4.32
N PRO A 206 -29.87 -6.83 3.13
CA PRO A 206 -29.77 -5.41 2.82
C PRO A 206 -30.66 -4.63 3.80
N THR A 207 -30.08 -3.66 4.49
CA THR A 207 -30.86 -2.67 5.22
C THR A 207 -31.70 -1.91 4.19
N PRO A 208 -33.04 -1.82 4.33
CA PRO A 208 -33.87 -1.21 3.30
C PRO A 208 -33.51 0.27 3.12
N GLY A 209 -33.23 0.69 1.88
CA GLY A 209 -33.32 2.10 1.48
C GLY A 209 -32.07 2.85 1.02
N LYS A 210 -30.98 2.18 0.61
CA LYS A 210 -29.91 2.88 -0.11
C LYS A 210 -29.56 2.16 -1.41
N LEU A 211 -29.68 2.88 -2.54
CA LEU A 211 -29.03 2.50 -3.80
C LEU A 211 -27.54 2.20 -3.52
N PRO A 212 -26.86 1.38 -4.33
CA PRO A 212 -25.42 1.29 -4.27
C PRO A 212 -24.86 2.64 -4.71
N GLU A 213 -24.74 3.58 -3.77
CA GLU A 213 -23.76 4.63 -3.88
C GLU A 213 -22.46 3.90 -4.20
N GLN A 214 -21.87 4.20 -5.36
CA GLN A 214 -20.42 4.13 -5.48
C GLN A 214 -19.92 4.85 -4.23
N GLU A 215 -19.54 4.10 -3.20
CA GLU A 215 -19.00 4.66 -1.97
C GLU A 215 -17.89 5.58 -2.46
N LYS A 216 -18.13 6.88 -2.42
CA LYS A 216 -17.09 7.88 -2.58
C LYS A 216 -16.16 7.56 -1.44
N LEU A 217 -15.17 6.72 -1.71
CA LEU A 217 -14.10 6.34 -0.80
C LEU A 217 -13.59 7.68 -0.28
N LYS A 218 -14.00 8.05 0.93
CA LYS A 218 -13.50 9.26 1.58
C LYS A 218 -12.08 8.92 1.95
N TYR A 219 -11.17 9.15 1.02
CA TYR A 219 -9.76 8.86 1.17
C TYR A 219 -9.25 9.58 2.41
N ASP A 220 -8.75 8.81 3.38
CA ASP A 220 -8.31 9.32 4.69
C ASP A 220 -7.06 10.22 4.60
N LEU A 221 -6.49 10.43 3.41
CA LEU A 221 -5.38 11.37 3.18
C LEU A 221 -5.67 12.77 3.73
N GLN A 222 -6.94 13.21 3.70
CA GLN A 222 -7.38 14.49 4.24
C GLN A 222 -7.47 14.53 5.77
N ARG A 223 -7.52 13.37 6.42
CA ARG A 223 -7.64 13.23 7.88
C ARG A 223 -6.29 13.10 8.57
N LEU A 224 -5.22 12.85 7.81
CA LEU A 224 -3.87 12.78 8.34
C LEU A 224 -3.34 14.19 8.68
N PRO A 225 -2.60 14.33 9.79
CA PRO A 225 -2.08 15.63 10.19
C PRO A 225 -1.20 16.25 9.11
N GLU A 226 -1.27 17.58 9.00
CA GLU A 226 -0.34 18.31 8.16
C GLU A 226 1.05 18.34 8.77
N ASP A 227 2.05 18.21 7.90
CA ASP A 227 3.44 18.32 8.32
C ASP A 227 3.70 19.76 8.76
N LYS A 228 4.29 19.92 9.94
CA LYS A 228 4.66 21.24 10.50
C LYS A 228 6.13 21.55 10.28
N SER A 229 6.90 20.62 9.73
CA SER A 229 8.36 20.73 9.59
C SER A 229 8.75 21.35 8.25
N PRO A 230 9.82 22.17 8.20
CA PRO A 230 10.37 22.68 6.96
C PRO A 230 10.90 21.56 6.07
N GLN A 231 10.84 21.79 4.76
CA GLN A 231 11.12 20.87 3.67
C GLN A 231 12.37 19.99 3.91
N THR A 232 12.22 18.71 4.22
CA THR A 232 13.33 17.73 4.19
C THR A 232 14.04 17.81 2.82
N PRO A 233 15.35 18.09 2.78
CA PRO A 233 16.14 18.07 1.54
C PRO A 233 16.01 16.72 0.82
N THR A 234 16.04 16.72 -0.52
CA THR A 234 15.92 15.46 -1.31
C THR A 234 17.03 14.48 -0.96
N GLU A 235 18.21 15.01 -0.63
CA GLU A 235 19.37 14.23 -0.23
C GLU A 235 19.13 13.48 1.08
N GLU A 236 18.22 13.93 1.94
CA GLU A 236 17.89 13.29 3.21
C GLU A 236 16.73 12.27 3.09
N MET A 237 16.10 12.20 1.92
CA MET A 237 14.98 11.30 1.65
C MET A 237 15.44 9.93 1.14
N PHE A 238 14.64 8.90 1.40
CA PHE A 238 14.86 7.53 0.90
C PHE A 238 16.17 6.85 1.37
N LYS A 239 16.84 7.39 2.39
CA LYS A 239 18.12 6.87 2.89
C LYS A 239 17.98 5.64 3.79
N VAL A 240 16.86 5.55 4.50
CA VAL A 240 16.68 4.62 5.61
C VAL A 240 16.09 3.31 5.07
N GLU A 241 16.95 2.35 4.73
CA GLU A 241 16.52 1.04 4.25
C GLU A 241 15.87 0.22 5.38
N LEU A 242 14.69 -0.33 5.10
CA LEU A 242 13.91 -1.16 6.00
C LEU A 242 14.19 -2.63 5.69
N PRO A 243 14.73 -3.43 6.63
CA PRO A 243 14.89 -4.86 6.44
C PRO A 243 13.57 -5.56 6.12
N ILE A 244 13.43 -6.00 4.87
CA ILE A 244 12.42 -6.96 4.43
C ILE A 244 13.03 -8.36 4.56
N GLY A 245 12.58 -9.13 5.55
CA GLY A 245 12.89 -10.57 5.65
C GLY A 245 14.12 -10.98 6.48
N LYS A 246 14.94 -10.06 7.00
CA LYS A 246 16.06 -10.38 7.91
C LYS A 246 15.87 -9.80 9.32
N THR A 247 16.38 -10.49 10.34
CA THR A 247 16.36 -10.16 11.79
C THR A 247 17.25 -8.98 12.19
N ARG A 248 17.55 -8.05 11.27
CA ARG A 248 18.27 -6.83 11.65
C ARG A 248 17.29 -5.84 12.29
N PRO A 249 17.69 -5.10 13.34
CA PRO A 249 16.89 -4.00 13.87
C PRO A 249 16.61 -3.02 12.72
N LEU A 250 15.35 -2.55 12.59
CA LEU A 250 15.11 -1.37 11.77
C LEU A 250 15.90 -0.21 12.40
N PRO A 251 16.43 0.71 11.60
CA PRO A 251 16.71 2.05 12.09
C PRO A 251 15.46 2.62 12.78
N PRO A 252 15.63 3.36 13.90
CA PRO A 252 14.51 3.88 14.68
C PRO A 252 13.58 4.74 13.80
N ILE A 253 12.28 4.76 14.11
CA ILE A 253 11.40 5.72 13.45
C ILE A 253 11.92 7.13 13.79
N PRO A 254 12.06 7.98 12.78
CA PRO A 254 12.49 9.35 13.01
C PRO A 254 11.51 10.10 13.90
N ARG A 255 12.04 10.77 14.93
CA ARG A 255 11.24 11.48 15.94
C ARG A 255 11.09 12.94 15.53
N PRO A 256 9.95 13.60 15.81
CA PRO A 256 9.87 15.05 15.68
C PRO A 256 10.91 15.71 16.59
N PRO A 257 11.43 16.90 16.23
CA PRO A 257 12.37 17.62 17.06
C PRO A 257 11.76 17.86 18.44
N ASP A 258 12.50 17.42 19.46
CA ASP A 258 12.13 17.62 20.85
C ASP A 258 11.95 19.12 21.07
N LYS A 259 10.73 19.56 21.37
CA LYS A 259 10.51 20.96 21.76
C LYS A 259 11.11 21.09 23.15
N GLY A 260 12.39 21.42 23.18
CA GLY A 260 13.15 21.67 24.41
C GLY A 260 12.32 22.49 25.38
N ARG A 261 12.08 21.92 26.56
CA ARG A 261 11.75 22.66 27.77
C ARG A 261 13.04 23.01 28.49
#